data_AF-A0A5B7YAY3-F1
#
_entry.id   AF-A0A5B7YAY3-F1
#
_cell.length_a   1.000
_cell.length_b   1.000
_cell.length_c   1.000
_cell.angle_alpha   90.00
_cell.angle_beta   90.00
_cell.angle_gamma   90.00
#
_symmetry.space_group_name_H-M   'P 1'
#
loop_
_entity.id
_entity.type
_entity.pdbx_description
1 polymer ?
#
loop_
_entity_poly.entity_id
_entity_poly.type
_entity_poly.pdbx_seq_one_letter_code
_entity_poly.pdbx_strand_id
1 'polypeptide(L)'
;MPGLAQEVVMSQWIKLWFMSGVLFCASCATQVESNITQTPSTSVFRDDLFPSYMLSPVEDSHTIFALSSEAQAFVDRTQSEIRTTRENIRNLVNQIFDHAALGLSYQSAANTNAATTFERGQANCLSLSVMTYAMAKYAGLSPQFYQVNIPEYWTRREGVNLLNGHINLRISPHKNPNDIVFSEAFADVDFDPQEARNDFTREPISRKRVIAMFYNNKGADALLGDSYSTAYRYFKAAVNTDSTLSQAWVNLGVLYRRLDENDSALASYQRALKVNPNHLTAWENLSILYAATGRENEAQKIQNRLARERQQNPFYHTMLGEDALAAGKPTQALSHFRAALRLDRRQHVIYFGLAKAYVALGEDAKARTQLVKAARLVPDENLKARYQSKLSALQSS
;
A
#
# COMPACT_ATOMS: atom_id res chain seq x y z
N MET A 1 -33.16 49.96 -18.48
CA MET A 1 -32.87 51.41 -18.50
C MET A 1 -33.81 52.08 -17.50
N PRO A 2 -33.33 53.10 -16.77
CA PRO A 2 -33.06 53.16 -15.33
C PRO A 2 -34.23 53.82 -14.56
N GLY A 3 -34.29 53.89 -13.23
CA GLY A 3 -33.33 54.52 -12.32
C GLY A 3 -34.05 54.83 -10.99
N LEU A 4 -33.31 54.71 -9.88
CA LEU A 4 -32.98 55.81 -8.94
C LEU A 4 -34.15 56.21 -8.04
N ALA A 5 -34.19 55.73 -6.79
CA ALA A 5 -33.47 56.26 -5.62
C ALA A 5 -34.07 57.58 -5.10
N GLN A 6 -34.57 57.57 -3.85
CA GLN A 6 -34.44 58.69 -2.94
C GLN A 6 -34.60 58.26 -1.48
N GLU A 7 -33.58 58.60 -0.69
CA GLU A 7 -33.49 58.55 0.76
C GLU A 7 -34.41 59.58 1.43
N VAL A 8 -34.62 59.46 2.76
CA VAL A 8 -34.29 60.49 3.79
C VAL A 8 -35.22 60.40 5.04
N VAL A 9 -34.60 59.97 6.15
CA VAL A 9 -34.59 60.52 7.53
C VAL A 9 -35.85 60.48 8.43
N MET A 10 -35.77 59.59 9.43
CA MET A 10 -35.66 59.83 10.89
C MET A 10 -36.70 60.72 11.62
N SER A 11 -37.40 60.13 12.61
CA SER A 11 -37.60 60.77 13.92
C SER A 11 -37.81 59.73 15.05
N GLN A 12 -37.08 59.94 16.16
CA GLN A 12 -37.20 59.26 17.45
C GLN A 12 -38.46 59.75 18.18
N TRP A 13 -39.15 58.98 19.02
CA TRP A 13 -39.09 58.94 20.51
C TRP A 13 -40.38 58.20 20.94
N ILE A 14 -40.46 57.16 21.80
CA ILE A 14 -40.34 57.11 23.27
C ILE A 14 -40.55 55.64 23.71
N LYS A 15 -39.85 55.22 24.77
CA LYS A 15 -39.93 53.92 25.46
C LYS A 15 -41.17 53.82 26.35
N LEU A 16 -41.76 52.63 26.50
CA LEU A 16 -42.10 52.02 27.81
C LEU A 16 -42.55 50.55 27.68
N TRP A 17 -42.02 49.74 28.59
CA TRP A 17 -42.14 48.29 28.73
C TRP A 17 -43.47 47.83 29.34
N PHE A 18 -43.95 46.62 29.01
CA PHE A 18 -44.52 45.68 30.00
C PHE A 18 -44.45 44.21 29.53
N MET A 19 -44.14 43.33 30.49
CA MET A 19 -43.85 41.89 30.38
C MET A 19 -45.07 41.02 30.02
N SER A 20 -44.82 39.93 29.29
CA SER A 20 -45.53 38.65 29.36
C SER A 20 -44.46 37.54 29.29
N GLY A 21 -44.40 36.50 30.11
CA GLY A 21 -45.45 35.75 30.78
C GLY A 21 -45.51 34.36 30.14
N VAL A 22 -44.49 33.50 30.33
CA VAL A 22 -44.47 32.14 29.80
C VAL A 22 -44.53 31.13 30.96
N LEU A 23 -45.63 30.37 30.96
CA LEU A 23 -45.92 29.27 31.86
C LEU A 23 -44.94 28.10 31.67
N PHE A 24 -44.49 27.54 32.79
CA PHE A 24 -43.82 26.24 32.88
C PHE A 24 -44.88 25.13 33.01
N CYS A 25 -44.90 24.18 32.08
CA CYS A 25 -45.57 22.88 32.26
C CYS A 25 -44.50 21.81 32.47
N ALA A 26 -44.50 21.22 33.67
CA ALA A 26 -43.74 20.04 34.01
C ALA A 26 -44.42 18.79 33.43
N SER A 27 -43.67 17.94 32.72
CA SER A 27 -44.09 16.58 32.40
C SER A 27 -42.95 15.62 32.68
N CYS A 28 -43.28 14.56 33.41
CA CYS A 28 -42.36 13.52 33.85
C CYS A 28 -41.96 12.65 32.65
N ALA A 29 -40.66 12.58 32.35
CA ALA A 29 -40.10 11.56 31.49
C ALA A 29 -39.08 10.75 32.30
N THR A 30 -39.44 9.50 32.59
CA THR A 30 -38.56 8.47 33.13
C THR A 30 -37.34 8.31 32.23
N GLN A 31 -36.16 8.68 32.74
CA GLN A 31 -34.89 8.38 32.09
C GLN A 31 -34.64 6.87 32.21
N VAL A 32 -34.74 6.18 31.08
CA VAL A 32 -34.06 4.90 30.92
C VAL A 32 -32.58 5.24 30.85
N GLU A 33 -31.86 5.04 31.95
CA GLU A 33 -30.40 5.02 31.96
C GLU A 33 -29.95 3.92 31.00
N SER A 34 -29.55 4.32 29.80
CA SER A 34 -28.71 3.48 28.97
C SER A 34 -27.37 3.35 29.70
N ASN A 35 -27.22 2.24 30.42
CA ASN A 35 -25.91 1.71 30.78
C ASN A 35 -25.16 1.40 29.49
N ILE A 36 -24.63 2.43 28.84
CA ILE A 36 -23.48 2.31 27.97
C ILE A 36 -22.35 2.01 28.94
N THR A 37 -22.11 0.73 29.17
CA THR A 37 -20.85 0.25 29.73
C THR A 37 -19.77 0.88 28.88
N GLN A 38 -19.14 1.94 29.39
CA GLN A 38 -17.91 2.46 28.81
C GLN A 38 -16.95 1.29 28.84
N THR A 39 -16.73 0.66 27.69
CA THR A 39 -15.60 -0.25 27.53
C THR A 39 -14.40 0.56 27.97
N PRO A 40 -13.65 0.13 29.01
CA PRO A 40 -12.51 0.91 29.45
C PRO A 40 -11.65 1.16 28.23
N SER A 41 -11.29 2.42 28.01
CA SER A 41 -10.31 2.84 27.02
C SER A 41 -8.95 2.29 27.46
N THR A 42 -8.79 0.96 27.41
CA THR A 42 -7.51 0.31 27.52
C THR A 42 -6.70 0.81 26.35
N SER A 43 -5.60 1.49 26.68
CA SER A 43 -4.58 1.82 25.70
C SER A 43 -4.28 0.57 24.87
N VAL A 44 -4.41 0.68 23.54
CA VAL A 44 -4.07 -0.43 22.62
C VAL A 44 -2.58 -0.80 22.75
N PHE A 45 -1.77 0.10 23.32
CA PHE A 45 -0.38 -0.14 23.68
C PHE A 45 -0.27 -0.74 25.08
N ARG A 46 0.29 -1.95 25.16
CA ARG A 46 0.56 -2.72 26.37
C ARG A 46 2.05 -2.71 26.71
N ASP A 47 2.52 -1.54 27.13
CA ASP A 47 3.93 -1.33 27.52
C ASP A 47 4.37 -2.26 28.65
N ASP A 48 3.43 -2.62 29.52
CA ASP A 48 3.58 -3.56 30.63
C ASP A 48 4.03 -4.95 30.19
N LEU A 49 3.62 -5.40 29.00
CA LEU A 49 4.00 -6.70 28.46
C LEU A 49 5.42 -6.73 27.87
N PHE A 50 6.04 -5.57 27.64
CA PHE A 50 7.30 -5.46 26.92
C PHE A 50 8.32 -4.55 27.62
N PRO A 51 8.69 -4.77 28.89
CA PRO A 51 9.50 -3.82 29.66
C PRO A 51 10.83 -3.40 28.99
N SER A 52 11.40 -4.23 28.11
CA SER A 52 12.62 -3.95 27.35
C SER A 52 12.41 -3.17 26.04
N TYR A 53 11.17 -2.79 25.69
CA TYR A 53 10.88 -2.12 24.42
C TYR A 53 11.61 -0.78 24.28
N MET A 54 11.93 -0.12 25.40
CA MET A 54 12.64 1.16 25.45
C MET A 54 14.17 1.06 25.44
N LEU A 55 14.76 -0.15 25.50
CA LEU A 55 16.22 -0.33 25.63
C LEU A 55 17.01 0.15 24.40
N SER A 56 16.38 0.27 23.24
CA SER A 56 17.00 0.81 22.04
C SER A 56 16.00 1.67 21.29
N PRO A 57 16.30 2.93 20.96
CA PRO A 57 15.40 3.75 20.17
C PRO A 57 15.28 3.19 18.75
N VAL A 58 14.14 3.47 18.10
CA VAL A 58 14.02 3.28 16.65
C VAL A 58 14.84 4.34 15.92
N GLU A 59 15.29 4.04 14.71
CA GLU A 59 16.04 4.97 13.87
C GLU A 59 15.22 6.23 13.60
N ASP A 60 15.76 7.42 13.84
CA ASP A 60 15.03 8.65 13.57
C ASP A 60 14.90 8.93 12.06
N SER A 61 14.07 9.91 11.73
CA SER A 61 13.79 10.27 10.35
C SER A 61 15.02 10.77 9.58
N HIS A 62 15.99 11.39 10.24
CA HIS A 62 17.24 11.80 9.60
C HIS A 62 18.09 10.57 9.27
N THR A 63 18.28 9.67 10.24
CA THR A 63 19.05 8.42 10.07
C THR A 63 18.48 7.52 8.97
N ILE A 64 17.16 7.37 8.87
CA ILE A 64 16.53 6.52 7.84
C ILE A 64 16.91 6.97 6.42
N PHE A 65 17.02 8.28 6.20
CA PHE A 65 17.27 8.87 4.88
C PHE A 65 18.68 9.43 4.71
N ALA A 66 19.58 9.24 5.68
CA ALA A 66 20.95 9.73 5.59
C ALA A 66 21.73 8.96 4.53
N LEU A 67 22.46 9.68 3.67
CA LEU A 67 23.40 9.11 2.70
C LEU A 67 24.80 9.05 3.29
N SER A 68 25.54 7.98 3.01
CA SER A 68 26.98 7.94 3.27
C SER A 68 27.73 8.89 2.33
N SER A 69 28.99 9.20 2.65
CA SER A 69 29.84 10.05 1.80
C SER A 69 30.06 9.42 0.42
N GLU A 70 30.14 8.09 0.35
CA GLU A 70 30.28 7.34 -0.90
C GLU A 70 29.00 7.45 -1.75
N ALA A 71 27.83 7.39 -1.12
CA ALA A 71 26.55 7.56 -1.81
C ALA A 71 26.36 9.00 -2.32
N GLN A 72 26.80 10.00 -1.57
CA GLN A 72 26.80 11.40 -2.01
C GLN A 72 27.74 11.60 -3.21
N ALA A 73 28.98 11.12 -3.10
CA ALA A 73 29.95 11.18 -4.19
C ALA A 73 29.48 10.42 -5.44
N PHE A 74 28.73 9.32 -5.27
CA PHE A 74 28.07 8.64 -6.37
C PHE A 74 27.07 9.55 -7.08
N VAL A 75 26.18 10.22 -6.34
CA VAL A 75 25.21 11.15 -6.92
C VAL A 75 25.92 12.31 -7.63
N ASP A 76 26.95 12.91 -7.04
CA ASP A 76 27.69 14.02 -7.63
C ASP A 76 28.27 13.65 -9.00
N ARG A 77 28.83 12.44 -9.15
CA ARG A 77 29.35 11.94 -10.44
C ARG A 77 28.27 11.71 -11.51
N THR A 78 27.01 11.54 -11.12
CA THR A 78 25.91 11.37 -12.08
C THR A 78 25.39 12.68 -12.65
N GLN A 79 25.66 13.80 -11.98
CA GLN A 79 25.22 15.13 -12.39
C GLN A 79 26.21 15.74 -13.39
N SER A 80 25.68 16.49 -14.35
CA SER A 80 26.50 17.25 -15.29
C SER A 80 25.85 18.60 -15.57
N GLU A 81 26.64 19.67 -15.54
CA GLU A 81 26.19 21.03 -15.87
C GLU A 81 25.84 21.19 -17.36
N ILE A 82 26.35 20.30 -18.22
CA ILE A 82 26.11 20.33 -19.67
C ILE A 82 24.77 19.68 -20.02
N ARG A 83 24.30 18.73 -19.20
CA ARG A 83 23.06 17.99 -19.44
C ARG A 83 21.84 18.79 -19.00
N THR A 84 20.74 18.62 -19.72
CA THR A 84 19.44 19.13 -19.27
C THR A 84 19.00 18.45 -17.97
N THR A 85 18.13 19.09 -17.18
CA THR A 85 17.56 18.47 -15.97
C THR A 85 16.91 17.13 -16.25
N ARG A 86 16.26 16.98 -17.42
CA ARG A 86 15.64 15.72 -17.85
C ARG A 86 16.67 14.62 -18.06
N GLU A 87 17.80 14.93 -18.70
CA GLU A 87 18.89 13.99 -18.92
C GLU A 87 19.61 13.63 -17.61
N ASN A 88 19.79 14.60 -16.70
CA ASN A 88 20.34 14.34 -15.37
C ASN A 88 19.43 13.44 -14.53
N ILE A 89 18.11 13.63 -14.56
CA ILE A 89 17.14 12.73 -13.90
C ILE A 89 17.25 11.31 -14.49
N ARG A 90 17.24 11.17 -15.81
CA ARG A 90 17.36 9.86 -16.47
C ARG A 90 18.69 9.19 -16.16
N ASN A 91 19.80 9.94 -16.21
CA ASN A 91 21.12 9.39 -15.91
C ASN A 91 21.21 8.92 -14.46
N LEU A 92 20.73 9.72 -13.50
CA LEU A 92 20.70 9.33 -12.09
C LEU A 92 19.90 8.04 -11.90
N VAL A 93 18.68 7.98 -12.46
CA VAL A 93 17.82 6.78 -12.34
C VAL A 93 18.49 5.56 -12.96
N ASN A 94 19.01 5.68 -14.19
CA ASN A 94 19.70 4.58 -14.85
C ASN A 94 20.91 4.10 -14.04
N GLN A 95 21.75 5.01 -13.53
CA GLN A 95 22.91 4.66 -12.72
C GLN A 95 22.51 4.00 -11.39
N ILE A 96 21.40 4.41 -10.76
CA ILE A 96 20.87 3.74 -9.56
C ILE A 96 20.46 2.30 -9.90
N PHE A 97 19.77 2.09 -11.02
CA PHE A 97 19.40 0.74 -11.48
C PHE A 97 20.62 -0.08 -11.91
N ASP A 98 21.61 0.50 -12.57
CA ASP A 98 22.83 -0.19 -13.00
C ASP A 98 23.68 -0.60 -11.79
N HIS A 99 23.84 0.32 -10.82
CA HIS A 99 24.49 0.03 -9.54
C HIS A 99 23.73 -1.06 -8.78
N ALA A 100 22.40 -1.00 -8.79
CA ALA A 100 21.57 -2.07 -8.23
C ALA A 100 21.75 -3.38 -9.04
N ALA A 101 21.81 -3.36 -10.35
CA ALA A 101 21.94 -4.56 -11.16
C ALA A 101 23.32 -5.25 -10.98
N LEU A 102 24.37 -4.47 -10.76
CA LEU A 102 25.75 -4.97 -10.66
C LEU A 102 26.15 -5.50 -9.28
N GLY A 103 25.29 -5.38 -8.26
CA GLY A 103 25.59 -5.85 -6.92
C GLY A 103 24.40 -6.09 -5.99
N LEU A 104 23.16 -5.88 -6.45
CA LEU A 104 21.99 -5.94 -5.58
C LEU A 104 21.35 -7.32 -5.53
N SER A 105 21.41 -7.94 -4.35
CA SER A 105 20.59 -9.10 -4.02
C SER A 105 19.28 -8.59 -3.41
N TYR A 106 18.17 -8.76 -4.14
CA TYR A 106 16.85 -8.47 -3.59
C TYR A 106 16.59 -9.41 -2.40
N GLN A 107 16.45 -8.84 -1.21
CA GLN A 107 16.23 -9.58 0.03
C GLN A 107 15.04 -8.98 0.78
N SER A 108 13.96 -9.74 0.91
CA SER A 108 12.71 -9.28 1.53
C SER A 108 12.90 -8.78 2.96
N ALA A 109 13.80 -9.42 3.74
CA ALA A 109 14.13 -9.06 5.11
C ALA A 109 15.15 -7.92 5.26
N ALA A 110 15.69 -7.37 4.17
CA ALA A 110 16.67 -6.30 4.22
C ALA A 110 15.99 -4.92 4.36
N ASN A 111 15.44 -4.65 5.55
CA ASN A 111 14.88 -3.36 5.95
C ASN A 111 15.99 -2.44 6.48
N THR A 112 16.75 -1.83 5.59
CA THR A 112 17.92 -0.99 5.88
C THR A 112 17.68 0.49 5.55
N ASN A 113 18.40 1.38 6.22
CA ASN A 113 18.39 2.82 5.91
C ASN A 113 19.12 3.10 4.58
N ALA A 114 19.07 4.34 4.09
CA ALA A 114 19.64 4.73 2.80
C ALA A 114 21.16 4.42 2.68
N ALA A 115 21.98 4.82 3.67
CA ALA A 115 23.42 4.57 3.66
C ALA A 115 23.75 3.07 3.62
N THR A 116 23.15 2.28 4.52
CA THR A 116 23.38 0.82 4.57
C THR A 116 22.88 0.11 3.31
N THR A 117 21.78 0.58 2.70
CA THR A 117 21.29 0.06 1.41
C THR A 117 22.32 0.24 0.31
N PHE A 118 22.94 1.42 0.25
CA PHE A 118 23.98 1.72 -0.74
C PHE A 118 25.22 0.86 -0.56
N GLU A 119 25.73 0.76 0.67
CA GLU A 119 26.98 0.04 0.99
C GLU A 119 26.87 -1.47 0.77
N ARG A 120 25.74 -2.08 1.15
CA ARG A 120 25.61 -3.55 1.18
C ARG A 120 25.10 -4.17 -0.12
N GLY A 121 24.41 -3.40 -0.96
CA GLY A 121 23.72 -3.97 -2.12
C GLY A 121 22.70 -5.06 -1.72
N GLN A 122 22.12 -5.00 -0.52
CA GLN A 122 21.10 -5.95 -0.08
C GLN A 122 19.93 -5.15 0.48
N ALA A 123 18.80 -5.21 -0.21
CA ALA A 123 17.64 -4.39 0.12
C ALA A 123 16.34 -4.99 -0.43
N ASN A 124 15.23 -4.64 0.22
CA ASN A 124 13.91 -4.77 -0.37
C ASN A 124 13.49 -3.48 -1.11
N CYS A 125 12.33 -3.52 -1.75
CA CYS A 125 11.81 -2.38 -2.53
C CYS A 125 11.72 -1.08 -1.71
N LEU A 126 11.25 -1.17 -0.45
CA LEU A 126 11.12 -0.01 0.42
C LEU A 126 12.47 0.65 0.72
N SER A 127 13.49 -0.14 1.07
CA SER A 127 14.84 0.35 1.33
C SER A 127 15.48 0.99 0.10
N LEU A 128 15.30 0.39 -1.08
CA LEU A 128 15.74 0.98 -2.36
C LEU A 128 15.04 2.29 -2.65
N SER A 129 13.73 2.38 -2.42
CA SER A 129 12.98 3.61 -2.58
C SER A 129 13.42 4.67 -1.56
N VAL A 130 13.69 4.32 -0.30
CA VAL A 130 14.21 5.26 0.71
C VAL A 130 15.57 5.82 0.29
N MET A 131 16.50 4.96 -0.16
CA MET A 131 17.80 5.38 -0.68
C MET A 131 17.66 6.30 -1.90
N THR A 132 16.83 5.90 -2.87
CA THR A 132 16.61 6.66 -4.11
C THR A 132 16.00 8.03 -3.83
N TYR A 133 15.05 8.10 -2.90
CA TYR A 133 14.47 9.36 -2.45
C TYR A 133 15.54 10.27 -1.86
N ALA A 134 16.42 9.74 -1.00
CA ALA A 134 17.50 10.49 -0.38
C ALA A 134 18.50 11.02 -1.42
N MET A 135 18.90 10.17 -2.39
CA MET A 135 19.76 10.56 -3.51
C MET A 135 19.14 11.66 -4.38
N ALA A 136 17.86 11.52 -4.74
CA ALA A 136 17.14 12.52 -5.50
C ALA A 136 17.05 13.85 -4.75
N LYS A 137 16.79 13.82 -3.43
CA LYS A 137 16.80 15.03 -2.58
C LYS A 137 18.17 15.69 -2.53
N TYR A 138 19.23 14.90 -2.37
CA TYR A 138 20.61 15.41 -2.36
C TYR A 138 20.98 16.06 -3.72
N ALA A 139 20.52 15.48 -4.83
CA ALA A 139 20.68 16.04 -6.17
C ALA A 139 19.83 17.31 -6.44
N GLY A 140 19.12 17.84 -5.45
CA GLY A 140 18.25 19.01 -5.61
C GLY A 140 16.95 18.74 -6.38
N LEU A 141 16.51 17.48 -6.48
CA LEU A 141 15.29 17.09 -7.18
C LEU A 141 14.08 16.99 -6.23
N SER A 142 12.89 16.84 -6.82
CA SER A 142 11.60 16.67 -6.14
C SER A 142 11.11 15.23 -6.26
N PRO A 143 11.50 14.32 -5.36
CA PRO A 143 10.92 12.98 -5.31
C PRO A 143 9.58 12.96 -4.55
N GLN A 144 8.62 12.20 -5.08
CA GLN A 144 7.31 11.91 -4.49
C GLN A 144 7.09 10.40 -4.44
N PHE A 145 6.76 9.88 -3.26
CA PHE A 145 6.40 8.47 -3.09
C PHE A 145 4.95 8.22 -3.50
N TYR A 146 4.70 7.04 -4.04
CA TYR A 146 3.37 6.52 -4.28
C TYR A 146 3.24 5.12 -3.71
N GLN A 147 2.10 4.83 -3.10
CA GLN A 147 1.69 3.47 -2.77
C GLN A 147 0.98 2.87 -3.97
N VAL A 148 1.40 1.68 -4.38
CA VAL A 148 0.76 0.93 -5.46
C VAL A 148 -0.34 0.05 -4.87
N ASN A 149 -1.55 0.18 -5.40
CA ASN A 149 -2.73 -0.53 -4.93
C ASN A 149 -2.74 -1.94 -5.50
N ILE A 150 -1.93 -2.82 -4.91
CA ILE A 150 -1.90 -4.23 -5.26
C ILE A 150 -3.16 -4.91 -4.73
N PRO A 151 -3.94 -5.57 -5.59
CA PRO A 151 -5.08 -6.35 -5.12
C PRO A 151 -4.64 -7.54 -4.24
N GLU A 152 -5.35 -7.78 -3.13
CA GLU A 152 -4.92 -8.67 -2.04
C GLU A 152 -4.40 -10.05 -2.49
N TYR A 153 -5.07 -10.75 -3.40
CA TYR A 153 -4.70 -12.12 -3.75
C TYR A 153 -3.36 -12.21 -4.51
N TRP A 154 -2.82 -11.12 -5.09
CA TRP A 154 -1.45 -11.10 -5.63
C TRP A 154 -0.37 -11.27 -4.55
N THR A 155 -0.75 -11.25 -3.26
CA THR A 155 0.16 -11.35 -2.12
C THR A 155 0.15 -12.70 -1.42
N ARG A 156 -0.73 -13.64 -1.82
CA ARG A 156 -0.91 -14.94 -1.14
C ARG A 156 -0.04 -16.08 -1.66
N ARG A 157 1.07 -15.80 -2.36
CA ARG A 157 1.99 -16.86 -2.78
C ARG A 157 2.92 -17.22 -1.61
N GLU A 158 3.03 -18.52 -1.33
CA GLU A 158 3.93 -19.14 -0.33
C GLU A 158 3.51 -19.13 1.15
N GLY A 159 2.21 -19.13 1.45
CA GLY A 159 1.72 -19.51 2.80
C GLY A 159 2.06 -18.53 3.94
N VAL A 160 2.72 -17.41 3.64
CA VAL A 160 3.01 -16.34 4.60
C VAL A 160 2.16 -15.12 4.23
N ASN A 161 1.12 -14.84 5.02
CA ASN A 161 0.27 -13.65 4.89
C ASN A 161 0.96 -12.38 5.42
N LEU A 162 2.13 -12.03 4.89
CA LEU A 162 2.75 -10.73 5.13
C LEU A 162 2.62 -9.90 3.86
N LEU A 163 1.57 -9.10 3.80
CA LEU A 163 1.36 -8.09 2.76
C LEU A 163 2.36 -6.96 2.96
N ASN A 164 3.53 -7.08 2.36
CA ASN A 164 4.37 -5.92 2.10
C ASN A 164 3.69 -5.15 0.97
N GLY A 165 3.11 -3.99 1.29
CA GLY A 165 2.64 -3.06 0.26
C GLY A 165 3.80 -2.67 -0.64
N HIS A 166 3.51 -2.38 -1.92
CA HIS A 166 4.53 -1.91 -2.86
C HIS A 166 4.49 -0.39 -2.97
N ILE A 167 5.66 0.22 -3.08
CA ILE A 167 5.79 1.66 -3.30
C ILE A 167 6.71 1.91 -4.48
N ASN A 168 6.44 3.00 -5.19
CA ASN A 168 7.34 3.52 -6.19
C ASN A 168 7.52 5.03 -6.04
N LEU A 169 8.41 5.59 -6.84
CA LEU A 169 8.80 7.00 -6.76
C LEU A 169 8.56 7.67 -8.08
N ARG A 170 8.15 8.94 -8.03
CA ARG A 170 8.31 9.88 -9.15
C ARG A 170 9.36 10.91 -8.78
N ILE A 171 10.35 11.09 -9.65
CA ILE A 171 11.38 12.12 -9.52
C ILE A 171 11.13 13.17 -10.58
N SER A 172 10.96 14.43 -10.14
CA SER A 172 10.80 15.60 -11.01
C SER A 172 11.80 16.70 -10.64
N PRO A 173 12.01 17.70 -11.51
CA PRO A 173 12.76 18.91 -11.16
C PRO A 173 12.21 19.59 -9.92
N HIS A 174 13.07 20.35 -9.24
CA HIS A 174 12.59 21.34 -8.27
C HIS A 174 11.69 22.36 -8.99
N LYS A 175 10.47 22.59 -8.47
CA LYS A 175 9.58 23.62 -8.98
C LYS A 175 9.79 24.91 -8.21
N ASN A 176 10.27 25.97 -8.85
CA ASN A 176 10.11 27.30 -8.25
C ASN A 176 8.68 27.79 -8.49
N PRO A 177 8.08 28.54 -7.54
CA PRO A 177 6.72 29.08 -7.69
C PRO A 177 6.52 29.95 -8.94
N ASN A 178 7.61 30.47 -9.52
CA ASN A 178 7.60 31.35 -10.69
C ASN A 178 7.91 30.64 -12.02
N ASP A 179 8.17 29.32 -12.02
CA ASP A 179 8.53 28.60 -13.24
C ASP A 179 7.27 28.15 -14.00
N ILE A 180 7.08 28.65 -15.22
CA ILE A 180 6.07 28.14 -16.16
C ILE A 180 6.69 26.96 -16.93
N VAL A 181 6.41 25.73 -16.48
CA VAL A 181 6.93 24.51 -17.10
C VAL A 181 5.90 23.92 -18.06
N PHE A 182 6.18 23.98 -19.38
CA PHE A 182 5.31 23.44 -20.44
C PHE A 182 5.39 21.90 -20.61
N SER A 183 6.43 21.25 -20.10
CA SER A 183 6.57 19.79 -20.07
C SER A 183 7.31 19.38 -18.82
N GLU A 184 6.63 18.73 -17.88
CA GLU A 184 7.26 18.20 -16.67
C GLU A 184 8.18 17.04 -17.08
N ALA A 185 9.49 17.26 -17.06
CA ALA A 185 10.43 16.15 -17.05
C ALA A 185 10.20 15.36 -15.75
N PHE A 186 9.89 14.07 -15.83
CA PHE A 186 9.87 13.21 -14.66
C PHE A 186 10.36 11.81 -15.04
N ALA A 187 10.80 11.06 -14.03
CA ALA A 187 11.06 9.64 -14.14
C ALA A 187 10.34 8.90 -13.00
N ASP A 188 9.63 7.84 -13.35
CA ASP A 188 9.10 6.90 -12.37
C ASP A 188 10.16 5.83 -12.10
N VAL A 189 10.41 5.55 -10.81
CA VAL A 189 11.36 4.54 -10.34
C VAL A 189 10.57 3.48 -9.59
N ASP A 190 10.58 2.26 -10.12
CA ASP A 190 9.91 1.11 -9.54
C ASP A 190 10.90 -0.04 -9.37
N PHE A 191 11.03 -0.53 -8.13
CA PHE A 191 11.92 -1.64 -7.78
C PHE A 191 11.16 -2.96 -7.56
N ASP A 192 9.88 -3.05 -7.96
CA ASP A 192 9.16 -4.34 -7.94
C ASP A 192 9.77 -5.27 -8.99
N PRO A 193 10.29 -6.45 -8.59
CA PRO A 193 10.71 -7.45 -9.56
C PRO A 193 9.53 -8.03 -10.37
N GLN A 194 8.28 -7.82 -9.94
CA GLN A 194 7.08 -8.31 -10.62
C GLN A 194 6.46 -7.23 -11.52
N GLU A 195 6.98 -7.12 -12.75
CA GLU A 195 6.50 -6.16 -13.77
C GLU A 195 4.99 -6.19 -14.05
N ALA A 196 4.29 -7.30 -13.75
CA ALA A 196 2.85 -7.46 -13.93
C ALA A 196 2.00 -6.48 -13.08
N ARG A 197 2.63 -5.72 -12.18
CA ARG A 197 1.98 -4.80 -11.24
C ARG A 197 2.11 -3.32 -11.64
N ASN A 198 2.80 -3.03 -12.74
CA ASN A 198 3.03 -1.66 -13.23
C ASN A 198 1.73 -0.95 -13.66
N ASP A 199 0.69 -1.71 -14.01
CA ASP A 199 -0.62 -1.16 -14.43
C ASP A 199 -1.57 -0.89 -13.25
N PHE A 200 -1.16 -1.15 -12.01
CA PHE A 200 -2.00 -0.88 -10.86
C PHE A 200 -2.08 0.62 -10.56
N THR A 201 -3.25 1.04 -10.08
CA THR A 201 -3.42 2.41 -9.62
C THR A 201 -2.49 2.67 -8.44
N ARG A 202 -2.03 3.91 -8.34
CA ARG A 202 -1.18 4.34 -7.25
C ARG A 202 -1.63 5.67 -6.71
N GLU A 203 -1.38 5.90 -5.44
CA GLU A 203 -1.75 7.14 -4.74
C GLU A 203 -0.52 7.75 -4.07
N PRO A 204 -0.37 9.09 -4.07
CA PRO A 204 0.77 9.72 -3.43
C PRO A 204 0.71 9.48 -1.92
N ILE A 205 1.85 9.13 -1.33
CA ILE A 205 2.00 8.95 0.12
C ILE A 205 3.02 9.92 0.70
N SER A 206 2.82 10.28 1.96
CA SER A 206 3.72 11.17 2.67
C SER A 206 5.00 10.45 3.11
N ARG A 207 6.07 11.22 3.34
CA ARG A 207 7.30 10.70 3.96
C ARG A 207 7.03 10.09 5.34
N LYS A 208 6.06 10.65 6.10
CA LYS A 208 5.58 10.11 7.38
C LYS A 208 5.01 8.69 7.21
N ARG A 209 4.19 8.45 6.19
CA ARG A 209 3.69 7.10 5.84
C ARG A 209 4.82 6.13 5.52
N VAL A 210 5.82 6.55 4.74
CA VAL A 210 6.98 5.72 4.38
C VAL A 210 7.81 5.33 5.62
N ILE A 211 8.02 6.26 6.56
CA ILE A 211 8.70 5.96 7.82
C ILE A 211 7.89 4.95 8.65
N ALA A 212 6.57 5.10 8.71
CA ALA A 212 5.71 4.14 9.39
C ALA A 212 5.78 2.75 8.73
N MET A 213 5.84 2.67 7.40
CA MET A 213 6.06 1.42 6.68
C MET A 213 7.43 0.80 6.99
N PHE A 214 8.48 1.61 7.08
CA PHE A 214 9.82 1.16 7.45
C PHE A 214 9.83 0.52 8.84
N TYR A 215 9.26 1.19 9.84
CA TYR A 215 9.12 0.63 11.18
C TYR A 215 8.23 -0.63 11.18
N ASN A 216 7.13 -0.63 10.44
CA ASN A 216 6.26 -1.80 10.35
C ASN A 216 7.00 -3.03 9.83
N ASN A 217 7.86 -2.87 8.81
CA ASN A 217 8.62 -3.99 8.27
C ASN A 217 9.71 -4.48 9.25
N LYS A 218 10.44 -3.57 9.89
CA LYS A 218 11.38 -3.92 10.98
C LYS A 218 10.70 -4.69 12.11
N GLY A 219 9.48 -4.27 12.47
CA GLY A 219 8.67 -4.95 13.47
C GLY A 219 8.26 -6.35 13.02
N ALA A 220 7.92 -6.52 11.74
CA ALA A 220 7.58 -7.82 11.17
C ALA A 220 8.78 -8.77 11.16
N ASP A 221 9.99 -8.29 10.79
CA ASP A 221 11.21 -9.08 10.87
C ASP A 221 11.49 -9.53 12.30
N ALA A 222 11.36 -8.61 13.26
CA ALA A 222 11.55 -8.92 14.68
C ALA A 222 10.51 -9.93 15.20
N LEU A 223 9.26 -9.84 14.74
CA LEU A 223 8.21 -10.79 15.08
C LEU A 223 8.49 -12.19 14.51
N LEU A 224 9.01 -12.27 13.28
CA LEU A 224 9.44 -13.52 12.66
C LEU A 224 10.64 -14.14 13.36
N GLY A 225 11.54 -13.33 13.90
CA GLY A 225 12.65 -13.77 14.74
C GLY A 225 12.31 -13.92 16.22
N ASP A 226 11.02 -13.95 16.58
CA ASP A 226 10.49 -14.07 17.95
C ASP A 226 11.03 -13.03 18.96
N SER A 227 11.57 -11.90 18.48
CA SER A 227 12.00 -10.77 19.29
C SER A 227 10.82 -9.85 19.60
N TYR A 228 9.91 -10.33 20.47
CA TYR A 228 8.61 -9.69 20.69
C TYR A 228 8.69 -8.26 21.23
N SER A 229 9.62 -7.94 22.13
CA SER A 229 9.79 -6.56 22.61
C SER A 229 10.31 -5.61 21.53
N THR A 230 11.15 -6.10 20.61
CA THR A 230 11.60 -5.34 19.43
C THR A 230 10.47 -5.15 18.44
N ALA A 231 9.69 -6.22 18.17
CA ALA A 231 8.51 -6.15 17.32
C ALA A 231 7.51 -5.11 17.85
N TYR A 232 7.21 -5.17 19.15
CA TYR A 232 6.35 -4.21 19.82
C TYR A 232 6.84 -2.77 19.67
N ARG A 233 8.12 -2.50 19.96
CA ARG A 233 8.74 -1.18 19.79
C ARG A 233 8.49 -0.64 18.38
N TYR A 234 8.79 -1.44 17.37
CA TYR A 234 8.68 -1.01 15.98
C TYR A 234 7.22 -0.86 15.52
N PHE A 235 6.31 -1.75 15.91
CA PHE A 235 4.88 -1.58 15.60
C PHE A 235 4.29 -0.36 16.30
N LYS A 236 4.63 -0.12 17.58
CA LYS A 236 4.24 1.08 18.31
C LYS A 236 4.78 2.35 17.64
N ALA A 237 6.04 2.34 17.22
CA ALA A 237 6.64 3.45 16.46
C ALA A 237 5.94 3.67 15.11
N ALA A 238 5.59 2.61 14.38
CA ALA A 238 4.84 2.67 13.12
C ALA A 238 3.47 3.33 13.32
N VAL A 239 2.70 2.89 14.32
CA VAL A 239 1.38 3.45 14.64
C VAL A 239 1.46 4.90 15.11
N ASN A 240 2.43 5.24 15.97
CA ASN A 240 2.62 6.62 16.42
C ASN A 240 3.06 7.54 15.28
N THR A 241 3.87 7.01 14.36
CA THR A 241 4.30 7.72 13.16
C THR A 241 3.15 7.86 12.19
N ASP A 242 2.32 6.87 11.96
CA ASP A 242 1.13 7.01 11.12
C ASP A 242 0.00 6.08 11.58
N SER A 243 -0.92 6.64 12.37
CA SER A 243 -2.07 5.90 12.89
C SER A 243 -3.08 5.47 11.80
N THR A 244 -2.92 5.96 10.56
CA THR A 244 -3.73 5.57 9.40
C THR A 244 -3.10 4.45 8.58
N LEU A 245 -1.92 3.94 8.98
CA LEU A 245 -1.34 2.73 8.41
C LEU A 245 -2.00 1.50 9.05
N SER A 246 -3.07 1.02 8.41
CA SER A 246 -3.84 -0.14 8.90
C SER A 246 -3.01 -1.41 9.11
N GLN A 247 -1.97 -1.63 8.30
CA GLN A 247 -1.05 -2.77 8.40
C GLN A 247 -0.32 -2.80 9.74
N ALA A 248 0.07 -1.65 10.28
CA ALA A 248 0.74 -1.57 11.58
C ALA A 248 -0.17 -2.02 12.73
N TRP A 249 -1.46 -1.67 12.66
CA TRP A 249 -2.46 -2.17 13.60
C TRP A 249 -2.70 -3.68 13.46
N VAL A 250 -2.74 -4.20 12.23
CA VAL A 250 -2.84 -5.65 12.00
C VAL A 250 -1.66 -6.37 12.63
N ASN A 251 -0.43 -5.92 12.36
CA ASN A 251 0.77 -6.55 12.87
C ASN A 251 0.90 -6.48 14.40
N LEU A 252 0.49 -5.35 15.00
CA LEU A 252 0.36 -5.25 16.46
C LEU A 252 -0.65 -6.26 17.02
N GLY A 253 -1.79 -6.45 16.35
CA GLY A 253 -2.76 -7.46 16.73
C GLY A 253 -2.25 -8.90 16.58
N VAL A 254 -1.45 -9.18 15.54
CA VAL A 254 -0.78 -10.48 15.37
C VAL A 254 0.22 -10.74 16.51
N LEU A 255 1.00 -9.74 16.89
CA LEU A 255 1.91 -9.85 18.04
C LEU A 255 1.15 -10.19 19.32
N TYR A 256 0.07 -9.47 19.64
CA TYR A 256 -0.74 -9.77 20.82
C TYR A 256 -1.37 -11.16 20.77
N ARG A 257 -1.89 -11.58 19.61
CA ARG A 257 -2.46 -12.92 19.45
C ARG A 257 -1.41 -14.03 19.65
N ARG A 258 -0.14 -13.80 19.29
CA ARG A 258 0.95 -14.76 19.58
C ARG A 258 1.28 -14.88 21.06
N LEU A 259 0.90 -13.90 21.87
CA LEU A 259 1.09 -13.88 23.32
C LEU A 259 -0.19 -14.25 24.08
N ASP A 260 -1.21 -14.74 23.37
CA ASP A 260 -2.55 -15.03 23.90
C ASP A 260 -3.27 -13.82 24.53
N GLU A 261 -2.82 -12.60 24.22
CA GLU A 261 -3.41 -11.33 24.67
C GLU A 261 -4.60 -10.95 23.77
N ASN A 262 -5.63 -11.79 23.81
CA ASN A 262 -6.75 -11.80 22.87
C ASN A 262 -7.54 -10.48 22.84
N ASP A 263 -7.73 -9.81 23.97
CA ASP A 263 -8.44 -8.53 24.04
C ASP A 263 -7.64 -7.40 23.34
N SER A 264 -6.32 -7.40 23.53
CA SER A 264 -5.42 -6.42 22.89
C SER A 264 -5.31 -6.69 21.38
N ALA A 265 -5.32 -7.96 20.99
CA ALA A 265 -5.39 -8.38 19.59
C ALA A 265 -6.70 -7.91 18.93
N LEU A 266 -7.83 -8.13 19.59
CA LEU A 266 -9.16 -7.71 19.13
C LEU A 266 -9.21 -6.19 18.92
N ALA A 267 -8.78 -5.41 19.92
CA ALA A 267 -8.74 -3.96 19.84
C ALA A 267 -7.87 -3.46 18.68
N SER A 268 -6.72 -4.10 18.46
CA SER A 268 -5.81 -3.77 17.35
C SER A 268 -6.43 -4.07 15.98
N TYR A 269 -7.05 -5.24 15.80
CA TYR A 269 -7.75 -5.58 14.55
C TYR A 269 -8.96 -4.68 14.28
N GLN A 270 -9.73 -4.33 15.31
CA GLN A 270 -10.84 -3.37 15.19
C GLN A 270 -10.33 -1.98 14.80
N ARG A 271 -9.17 -1.56 15.32
CA ARG A 271 -8.55 -0.29 14.93
C ARG A 271 -8.09 -0.31 13.47
N ALA A 272 -7.49 -1.41 13.02
CA ALA A 272 -7.13 -1.61 11.61
C ALA A 272 -8.36 -1.48 10.69
N LEU A 273 -9.47 -2.12 11.07
CA LEU A 273 -10.73 -2.12 10.31
C LEU A 273 -11.47 -0.77 10.38
N LYS A 274 -11.29 0.00 11.45
CA LYS A 274 -11.79 1.39 11.51
C LYS A 274 -11.03 2.31 10.55
N VAL A 275 -9.73 2.07 10.37
CA VAL A 275 -8.89 2.82 9.43
C VAL A 275 -9.17 2.39 7.99
N ASN A 276 -9.26 1.08 7.74
CA ASN A 276 -9.57 0.51 6.43
C ASN A 276 -10.61 -0.61 6.58
N PRO A 277 -11.91 -0.31 6.38
CA PRO A 277 -13.01 -1.28 6.51
C PRO A 277 -12.95 -2.46 5.53
N ASN A 278 -12.16 -2.32 4.46
CA ASN A 278 -11.99 -3.33 3.42
C ASN A 278 -10.64 -4.05 3.53
N HIS A 279 -9.92 -3.93 4.66
CA HIS A 279 -8.65 -4.61 4.85
C HIS A 279 -8.87 -6.11 5.09
N LEU A 280 -8.76 -6.88 4.01
CA LEU A 280 -9.05 -8.32 4.00
C LEU A 280 -8.17 -9.12 4.97
N THR A 281 -6.87 -8.80 5.08
CA THR A 281 -5.97 -9.42 6.07
C THR A 281 -6.38 -9.12 7.53
N ALA A 282 -6.92 -7.94 7.81
CA ALA A 282 -7.41 -7.61 9.15
C ALA A 282 -8.67 -8.42 9.48
N TRP A 283 -9.59 -8.55 8.51
CA TRP A 283 -10.75 -9.42 8.62
C TRP A 283 -10.34 -10.88 8.82
N GLU A 284 -9.38 -11.39 8.06
CA GLU A 284 -8.92 -12.77 8.18
C GLU A 284 -8.30 -13.04 9.56
N ASN A 285 -7.42 -12.16 10.04
CA ASN A 285 -6.84 -12.28 11.38
C ASN A 285 -7.90 -12.17 12.49
N LEU A 286 -8.91 -11.31 12.32
CA LEU A 286 -10.03 -11.21 13.25
C LEU A 286 -10.87 -12.51 13.26
N SER A 287 -11.09 -13.12 12.10
CA SER A 287 -11.77 -14.41 12.02
C SER A 287 -10.97 -15.52 12.73
N ILE A 288 -9.64 -15.52 12.59
CA ILE A 288 -8.77 -16.48 13.27
C ILE A 288 -8.87 -16.28 14.79
N LEU A 289 -8.83 -15.03 15.25
CA LEU A 289 -8.99 -14.71 16.67
C LEU A 289 -10.37 -15.15 17.22
N TYR A 290 -11.45 -14.91 16.48
CA TYR A 290 -12.78 -15.36 16.88
C TYR A 290 -12.90 -16.88 16.95
N ALA A 291 -12.33 -17.62 16.00
CA ALA A 291 -12.28 -19.07 16.08
C ALA A 291 -11.49 -19.54 17.31
N ALA A 292 -10.31 -18.96 17.57
CA ALA A 292 -9.46 -19.31 18.71
C ALA A 292 -10.10 -18.98 20.08
N THR A 293 -11.03 -18.03 20.12
CA THR A 293 -11.73 -17.60 21.35
C THR A 293 -13.14 -18.19 21.48
N GLY A 294 -13.48 -19.22 20.67
CA GLY A 294 -14.77 -19.93 20.74
C GLY A 294 -15.95 -19.17 20.11
N ARG A 295 -15.70 -18.07 19.41
CA ARG A 295 -16.71 -17.24 18.70
C ARG A 295 -16.89 -17.71 17.26
N GLU A 296 -17.25 -18.98 17.10
CA GLU A 296 -17.31 -19.65 15.78
C GLU A 296 -18.30 -18.99 14.81
N ASN A 297 -19.45 -18.53 15.30
CA ASN A 297 -20.47 -17.89 14.47
C ASN A 297 -19.96 -16.58 13.83
N GLU A 298 -19.23 -15.77 14.59
CA GLU A 298 -18.63 -14.53 14.10
C GLU A 298 -17.48 -14.81 13.13
N ALA A 299 -16.65 -15.81 13.43
CA ALA A 299 -15.61 -16.26 12.51
C ALA A 299 -16.22 -16.69 11.16
N GLN A 300 -17.25 -17.55 11.18
CA GLN A 300 -17.89 -18.04 9.96
C GLN A 300 -18.54 -16.91 9.13
N LYS A 301 -19.13 -15.91 9.79
CA LYS A 301 -19.66 -14.71 9.10
C LYS A 301 -18.58 -13.97 8.34
N ILE A 302 -17.42 -13.77 8.96
CA ILE A 302 -16.27 -13.11 8.32
C ILE A 302 -15.73 -13.97 7.18
N GLN A 303 -15.53 -15.27 7.38
CA GLN A 303 -15.05 -16.17 6.33
C GLN A 303 -15.97 -16.20 5.11
N ASN A 304 -17.29 -16.25 5.34
CA ASN A 304 -18.28 -16.19 4.27
C ASN A 304 -18.22 -14.86 3.51
N ARG A 305 -17.99 -13.73 4.21
CA ARG A 305 -17.76 -12.43 3.58
C ARG A 305 -16.50 -12.45 2.71
N LEU A 306 -15.35 -12.86 3.27
CA LEU A 306 -14.07 -12.93 2.56
C LEU A 306 -14.16 -13.84 1.33
N ALA A 307 -14.83 -14.98 1.44
CA ALA A 307 -15.07 -15.89 0.33
C ALA A 307 -15.87 -15.22 -0.79
N ARG A 308 -16.95 -14.51 -0.47
CA ARG A 308 -17.73 -13.76 -1.47
C ARG A 308 -16.91 -12.68 -2.17
N GLU A 309 -16.16 -11.88 -1.40
CA GLU A 309 -15.31 -10.82 -1.95
C GLU A 309 -14.23 -11.38 -2.89
N ARG A 310 -13.59 -12.50 -2.50
CA ARG A 310 -12.62 -13.20 -3.37
C ARG A 310 -13.26 -13.74 -4.65
N GLN A 311 -14.43 -14.38 -4.55
CA GLN A 311 -15.11 -14.95 -5.71
C GLN A 311 -15.59 -13.90 -6.73
N GLN A 312 -15.83 -12.67 -6.29
CA GLN A 312 -16.18 -11.54 -7.15
C GLN A 312 -14.96 -10.81 -7.73
N ASN A 313 -13.75 -11.25 -7.38
CA ASN A 313 -12.53 -10.61 -7.81
C ASN A 313 -11.96 -11.28 -9.08
N PRO A 314 -11.89 -10.59 -10.24
CA PRO A 314 -11.40 -11.20 -11.47
C PRO A 314 -10.00 -11.76 -11.32
N PHE A 315 -9.10 -11.08 -10.62
CA PHE A 315 -7.73 -11.56 -10.52
C PHE A 315 -7.46 -12.56 -9.39
N TYR A 316 -8.40 -12.75 -8.45
CA TYR A 316 -8.40 -13.97 -7.62
C TYR A 316 -8.54 -15.22 -8.49
N HIS A 317 -9.46 -15.19 -9.47
CA HIS A 317 -9.57 -16.27 -10.45
C HIS A 317 -8.35 -16.37 -11.36
N THR A 318 -7.76 -15.24 -11.80
CA THR A 318 -6.49 -15.28 -12.56
C THR A 318 -5.39 -16.00 -11.78
N MET A 319 -5.22 -15.70 -10.48
CA MET A 319 -4.24 -16.36 -9.62
C MET A 319 -4.51 -17.87 -9.51
N LEU A 320 -5.75 -18.28 -9.24
CA LEU A 320 -6.11 -19.70 -9.21
C LEU A 320 -5.84 -20.39 -10.56
N GLY A 321 -6.02 -19.68 -11.67
CA GLY A 321 -5.66 -20.17 -13.00
C GLY A 321 -4.15 -20.37 -13.17
N GLU A 322 -3.35 -19.42 -12.73
CA GLU A 322 -1.89 -19.50 -12.74
C GLU A 322 -1.37 -20.64 -11.85
N ASP A 323 -1.93 -20.81 -10.65
CA ASP A 323 -1.55 -21.88 -9.73
C ASP A 323 -1.95 -23.26 -10.30
N ALA A 324 -3.10 -23.35 -10.97
CA ALA A 324 -3.50 -24.56 -11.68
C ALA A 324 -2.56 -24.88 -12.85
N LEU A 325 -2.05 -23.88 -13.59
CA LEU A 325 -1.03 -24.11 -14.63
C LEU A 325 0.28 -24.60 -14.03
N ALA A 326 0.75 -23.99 -12.94
CA ALA A 326 1.95 -24.43 -12.24
C ALA A 326 1.82 -25.88 -11.73
N ALA A 327 0.61 -26.27 -11.31
CA ALA A 327 0.29 -27.64 -10.92
C ALA A 327 0.04 -28.61 -12.10
N GLY A 328 0.26 -28.19 -13.36
CA GLY A 328 0.05 -29.03 -14.55
C GLY A 328 -1.42 -29.35 -14.86
N LYS A 329 -2.36 -28.51 -14.41
CA LYS A 329 -3.82 -28.69 -14.55
C LYS A 329 -4.44 -27.63 -15.49
N PRO A 330 -4.13 -27.65 -16.80
CA PRO A 330 -4.53 -26.55 -17.69
C PRO A 330 -6.04 -26.46 -17.95
N THR A 331 -6.80 -27.55 -17.85
CA THR A 331 -8.27 -27.52 -17.93
C THR A 331 -8.89 -26.77 -16.75
N GLN A 332 -8.36 -26.99 -15.55
CA GLN A 332 -8.79 -26.25 -14.35
C GLN A 332 -8.41 -24.77 -14.48
N ALA A 333 -7.22 -24.49 -15.01
CA ALA A 333 -6.78 -23.12 -15.28
C ALA A 333 -7.73 -22.39 -16.23
N LEU A 334 -8.16 -23.03 -17.33
CA LEU A 334 -9.15 -22.46 -18.25
C LEU A 334 -10.46 -22.11 -17.55
N SER A 335 -10.94 -22.95 -16.63
CA SER A 335 -12.17 -22.67 -15.87
C SER A 335 -12.03 -21.38 -15.06
N HIS A 336 -10.92 -21.24 -14.34
CA HIS A 336 -10.63 -20.04 -13.55
C HIS A 336 -10.44 -18.80 -14.43
N PHE A 337 -9.64 -18.86 -15.49
CA PHE A 337 -9.49 -17.70 -16.38
C PHE A 337 -10.80 -17.30 -17.08
N ARG A 338 -11.69 -18.26 -17.40
CA ARG A 338 -13.04 -17.95 -17.90
C ARG A 338 -13.92 -17.31 -16.82
N ALA A 339 -13.79 -17.71 -15.56
CA ALA A 339 -14.46 -17.04 -14.45
C ALA A 339 -13.95 -15.60 -14.28
N ALA A 340 -12.63 -15.39 -14.34
CA ALA A 340 -12.02 -14.05 -14.35
C ALA A 340 -12.58 -13.19 -15.49
N LEU A 341 -12.66 -13.75 -16.70
CA LEU A 341 -13.17 -13.06 -17.89
C LEU A 341 -14.66 -12.68 -17.79
N ARG A 342 -15.46 -13.44 -17.02
CA ARG A 342 -16.86 -13.07 -16.74
C ARG A 342 -16.97 -11.86 -15.82
N LEU A 343 -15.98 -11.65 -14.95
CA LEU A 343 -15.95 -10.56 -13.98
C LEU A 343 -15.35 -9.27 -14.57
N ASP A 344 -14.27 -9.38 -15.34
CA ASP A 344 -13.69 -8.23 -16.06
C ASP A 344 -13.08 -8.67 -17.40
N ARG A 345 -13.49 -8.01 -18.49
CA ARG A 345 -13.04 -8.28 -19.85
C ARG A 345 -11.95 -7.34 -20.36
N ARG A 346 -11.52 -6.38 -19.54
CA ARG A 346 -10.55 -5.35 -19.92
C ARG A 346 -9.12 -5.69 -19.49
N GLN A 347 -8.94 -6.70 -18.65
CA GLN A 347 -7.63 -7.07 -18.13
C GLN A 347 -6.87 -7.96 -19.12
N HIS A 348 -5.82 -7.44 -19.76
CA HIS A 348 -4.98 -8.20 -20.69
C HIS A 348 -4.42 -9.49 -20.06
N VAL A 349 -4.06 -9.43 -18.77
CA VAL A 349 -3.53 -10.54 -17.98
C VAL A 349 -4.45 -11.78 -18.00
N ILE A 350 -5.77 -11.59 -18.05
CA ILE A 350 -6.73 -12.71 -18.12
C ILE A 350 -6.61 -13.43 -19.48
N TYR A 351 -6.52 -12.67 -20.57
CA TYR A 351 -6.35 -13.23 -21.91
C TYR A 351 -4.97 -13.89 -22.08
N PHE A 352 -3.94 -13.31 -21.48
CA PHE A 352 -2.61 -13.91 -21.45
C PHE A 352 -2.62 -15.26 -20.70
N GLY A 353 -3.29 -15.33 -19.55
CA GLY A 353 -3.51 -16.58 -18.82
C GLY A 353 -4.25 -17.63 -19.65
N LEU A 354 -5.34 -17.23 -20.34
CA LEU A 354 -6.04 -18.12 -21.28
C LEU A 354 -5.13 -18.62 -22.40
N ALA A 355 -4.29 -17.75 -22.96
CA ALA A 355 -3.34 -18.14 -24.01
C ALA A 355 -2.39 -19.22 -23.51
N LYS A 356 -1.78 -19.02 -22.33
CA LYS A 356 -0.90 -20.01 -21.68
C LYS A 356 -1.61 -21.34 -21.45
N ALA A 357 -2.86 -21.32 -20.97
CA ALA A 357 -3.64 -22.53 -20.75
C ALA A 357 -3.97 -23.27 -22.05
N TYR A 358 -4.26 -22.55 -23.13
CA TYR A 358 -4.47 -23.16 -24.45
C TYR A 358 -3.19 -23.75 -25.04
N VAL A 359 -2.03 -23.10 -24.88
CA VAL A 359 -0.73 -23.70 -25.27
C VAL A 359 -0.49 -25.01 -24.50
N ALA A 360 -0.72 -25.01 -23.19
CA ALA A 360 -0.56 -26.21 -22.37
C ALA A 360 -1.52 -27.36 -22.73
N LEU A 361 -2.58 -27.08 -23.49
CA LEU A 361 -3.53 -28.07 -24.02
C LEU A 361 -3.26 -28.44 -25.49
N GLY A 362 -2.24 -27.85 -26.13
CA GLY A 362 -1.98 -28.02 -27.56
C GLY A 362 -2.99 -27.32 -28.47
N GLU A 363 -3.76 -26.35 -27.96
CA GLU A 363 -4.79 -25.62 -28.71
C GLU A 363 -4.27 -24.28 -29.26
N ASP A 364 -3.21 -24.32 -30.07
CA ASP A 364 -2.44 -23.12 -30.46
C ASP A 364 -3.26 -22.06 -31.21
N ALA A 365 -4.25 -22.47 -32.01
CA ALA A 365 -5.14 -21.53 -32.69
C ALA A 365 -5.94 -20.66 -31.69
N LYS A 366 -6.43 -21.29 -30.60
CA LYS A 366 -7.13 -20.57 -29.53
C LYS A 366 -6.14 -19.73 -28.71
N ALA A 367 -4.94 -20.25 -28.44
CA ALA A 367 -3.89 -19.52 -27.74
C ALA A 367 -3.55 -18.20 -28.46
N ARG A 368 -3.28 -18.27 -29.77
CA ARG A 368 -3.02 -17.10 -30.63
C ARG A 368 -4.14 -16.07 -30.54
N THR A 369 -5.38 -16.53 -30.61
CA THR A 369 -6.56 -15.64 -30.52
C THR A 369 -6.58 -14.86 -29.20
N GLN A 370 -6.29 -15.52 -28.07
CA GLN A 370 -6.27 -14.82 -26.78
C GLN A 370 -5.05 -13.91 -26.64
N LEU A 371 -3.89 -14.31 -27.14
CA LEU A 371 -2.67 -13.52 -27.07
C LEU A 371 -2.78 -12.22 -27.89
N VAL A 372 -3.44 -12.25 -29.05
CA VAL A 372 -3.80 -11.05 -29.82
C VAL A 372 -4.69 -10.11 -29.01
N LYS A 373 -5.69 -10.64 -28.29
CA LYS A 373 -6.55 -9.83 -27.42
C LYS A 373 -5.77 -9.23 -26.25
N ALA A 374 -4.87 -10.01 -25.63
CA ALA A 374 -4.00 -9.53 -24.58
C ALA A 374 -3.17 -8.34 -25.09
N ALA A 375 -2.48 -8.47 -26.22
CA ALA A 375 -1.65 -7.42 -26.79
C ALA A 375 -2.40 -6.13 -27.17
N ARG A 376 -3.70 -6.22 -27.49
CA ARG A 376 -4.54 -5.03 -27.77
C ARG A 376 -4.94 -4.26 -26.51
N LEU A 377 -4.95 -4.92 -25.35
CA LEU A 377 -5.43 -4.36 -24.09
C LEU A 377 -4.30 -3.85 -23.19
N VAL A 378 -3.04 -4.09 -23.56
CA VAL A 378 -1.87 -3.62 -22.81
C VAL A 378 -1.63 -2.14 -23.12
N PRO A 379 -1.53 -1.26 -22.10
CA PRO A 379 -1.16 0.14 -22.29
C PRO A 379 0.36 0.34 -22.43
N ASP A 380 1.18 -0.55 -21.87
CA ASP A 380 2.64 -0.51 -21.90
C ASP A 380 3.26 -1.12 -23.19
N GLU A 381 4.06 -0.35 -23.92
CA GLU A 381 4.63 -0.80 -25.20
C GLU A 381 5.66 -1.93 -25.03
N ASN A 382 6.39 -2.01 -23.91
CA ASN A 382 7.35 -3.09 -23.67
C ASN A 382 6.63 -4.43 -23.47
N LEU A 383 5.59 -4.44 -22.66
CA LEU A 383 4.77 -5.61 -22.40
C LEU A 383 4.02 -6.06 -23.66
N LYS A 384 3.55 -5.11 -24.46
CA LYS A 384 2.96 -5.37 -25.78
C LYS A 384 3.96 -6.02 -26.73
N ALA A 385 5.20 -5.53 -26.81
CA ALA A 385 6.26 -6.14 -27.60
C ALA A 385 6.58 -7.58 -27.15
N ARG A 386 6.58 -7.84 -25.84
CA ARG A 386 6.74 -9.20 -25.29
C ARG A 386 5.60 -10.13 -25.72
N TYR A 387 4.36 -9.68 -25.70
CA TYR A 387 3.23 -10.47 -26.17
C TYR A 387 3.30 -10.73 -27.67
N GLN A 388 3.75 -9.76 -28.46
CA GLN A 388 3.99 -9.93 -29.90
C GLN A 388 5.10 -10.96 -30.17
N SER A 389 6.21 -10.92 -29.44
CA SER A 389 7.27 -11.92 -29.54
C SER A 389 6.76 -13.34 -29.25
N LYS A 390 5.95 -13.52 -28.20
CA LYS A 390 5.30 -14.79 -27.90
C LYS A 390 4.32 -15.24 -28.99
N LEU A 391 3.63 -14.29 -29.63
CA LEU A 391 2.72 -14.58 -30.74
C LEU A 391 3.49 -15.08 -31.98
N SER A 392 4.61 -14.43 -32.30
CA SER A 392 5.49 -14.86 -33.39
C SER A 392 6.06 -16.25 -33.14
N ALA A 393 6.48 -16.55 -31.90
CA ALA A 393 6.99 -17.87 -31.54
C ALA A 393 5.96 -18.99 -31.75
N LEU A 394 4.67 -18.72 -31.47
CA LEU A 394 3.61 -19.67 -31.76
C LEU A 394 3.36 -19.86 -33.26
N GLN A 395 3.62 -18.85 -34.11
CA GLN A 395 3.46 -18.95 -35.57
C GLN A 395 4.52 -19.83 -36.25
N SER A 396 5.69 -19.97 -35.61
CA SER A 396 6.80 -20.79 -36.11
C SER A 396 6.77 -22.25 -35.64
N SER A 397 5.85 -22.61 -34.74
CA SER A 397 5.58 -23.98 -34.26
C SER A 397 4.34 -24.55 -34.93
#